data_AF-A0A501PGA8-F1
#
_entry.id   AF-A0A501PGA8-F1
#
_cell.length_a   1.000
_cell.length_b   1.000
_cell.length_c   1.000
_cell.angle_alpha   90.00
_cell.angle_beta   90.00
_cell.angle_gamma   90.00
#
_symmetry.space_group_name_H-M   'P 1'
#
loop_
_entity.id
_entity.type
_entity.pdbx_description
1 polymer ?
#
loop_
_entity_poly.entity_id
_entity_poly.type
_entity_poly.pdbx_seq_one_letter_code
_entity_poly.pdbx_strand_id
1 'polypeptide(L)'
;MPYLILIVLACMGVWYGGDGLWVSLTSNKLTTFNVETVEEHGIGNNRYIKITDGTWGSGIVYQYDQDTGAVDYVIFALESPETYQAIAEGRPAEVHVLVKKDAHTNVSRLEQWMIENGADEEKVEVQGVTLVGFDSIDDSSRNLIESMDMKISDDVVFLEEGKKPESMTKNLLIFIPSALFLLFVIYSFFRKEDETEEITETADVAEVEAPGETRANDCIKQVMILMMLADGEADLEEVSAIQNIYKQLTEMDYETAQLNLDIKQIQEEGITLKSLLKEMNESLSDDGKRVTFEAAFLIAAADSLLHPGEREMLKSIESALHIPDEIVRELCERHGVEDW
;
A
#
# COMPACT_ATOMS: atom_id res chain seq x y z
N MET A 1 -25.48 -11.97 10.96
CA MET A 1 -25.68 -10.81 10.05
C MET A 1 -25.65 -9.45 10.76
N PRO A 2 -26.36 -9.16 11.87
CA PRO A 2 -26.34 -7.82 12.49
C PRO A 2 -24.97 -7.40 13.03
N TYR A 3 -24.17 -8.35 13.53
CA TYR A 3 -22.80 -8.10 13.98
C TYR A 3 -21.86 -7.66 12.84
N LEU A 4 -22.06 -8.15 11.61
CA LEU A 4 -21.23 -7.79 10.47
C LEU A 4 -21.38 -6.29 10.13
N ILE A 5 -22.61 -5.77 10.15
CA ILE A 5 -22.88 -4.35 9.91
C ILE A 5 -22.18 -3.50 10.98
N LEU A 6 -22.26 -3.89 12.25
CA LEU A 6 -21.61 -3.16 13.34
C LEU A 6 -20.08 -3.21 13.23
N ILE A 7 -19.51 -4.34 12.82
CA ILE A 7 -18.06 -4.46 12.58
C ILE A 7 -17.64 -3.54 11.44
N VAL A 8 -18.36 -3.54 10.31
CA VAL A 8 -18.06 -2.65 9.18
C VAL A 8 -18.14 -1.18 9.60
N LEU A 9 -19.18 -0.79 10.33
CA LEU A 9 -19.32 0.58 10.85
C LEU A 9 -18.19 0.95 11.82
N ALA A 10 -17.74 0.02 12.66
CA ALA A 10 -16.62 0.25 13.57
C ALA A 10 -15.28 0.35 12.82
N CYS A 11 -15.06 -0.49 11.81
CA CYS A 11 -13.90 -0.36 10.92
C CYS A 11 -13.90 1.00 10.23
N MET A 12 -15.04 1.44 9.67
CA MET A 12 -15.18 2.78 9.09
C MET A 12 -14.91 3.88 10.12
N GLY A 13 -15.42 3.74 11.35
CA GLY A 13 -15.19 4.73 12.41
C GLY A 13 -13.73 4.82 12.87
N VAL A 14 -13.02 3.68 12.96
CA VAL A 14 -11.57 3.66 13.21
C VAL A 14 -10.81 4.26 12.04
N TRP A 15 -11.25 3.95 10.82
CA TRP A 15 -10.66 4.46 9.59
C TRP A 15 -10.74 5.99 9.51
N TYR A 16 -11.96 6.53 9.43
CA TYR A 16 -12.19 7.98 9.32
C TYR A 16 -11.72 8.74 10.57
N GLY A 17 -11.92 8.17 11.77
CA GLY A 17 -11.45 8.78 13.01
C GLY A 17 -9.92 8.81 13.10
N GLY A 18 -9.25 7.77 12.61
CA GLY A 18 -7.79 7.64 12.61
C GLY A 18 -7.14 8.63 11.66
N ASP A 19 -7.62 8.71 10.41
CA ASP A 19 -7.14 9.69 9.44
C ASP A 19 -7.37 11.13 9.93
N GLY A 20 -8.58 11.43 10.41
CA GLY A 20 -8.88 12.73 11.01
C GLY A 20 -7.97 13.07 12.19
N LEU A 21 -7.66 12.11 13.07
CA LEU A 21 -6.71 12.32 14.16
C LEU A 21 -5.29 12.58 13.65
N TRP A 22 -4.84 11.85 12.63
CA TRP A 22 -3.54 12.06 12.01
C TRP A 22 -3.43 13.47 11.41
N VAL A 23 -4.45 13.89 10.66
CA VAL A 23 -4.56 15.26 10.13
C VAL A 23 -4.53 16.26 11.29
N SER A 24 -5.35 16.11 12.34
CA SER A 24 -5.36 17.04 13.48
C SER A 24 -4.00 17.14 14.18
N LEU A 25 -3.27 16.02 14.33
CA LEU A 25 -1.98 15.99 15.01
C LEU A 25 -0.87 16.65 14.18
N THR A 26 -0.87 16.40 12.86
CA THR A 26 0.13 16.94 11.93
C THR A 26 -0.19 18.36 11.44
N SER A 27 -1.44 18.81 11.52
CA SER A 27 -1.95 20.06 10.92
C SER A 27 -2.16 21.23 11.87
N ASN A 28 -1.54 21.20 13.05
CA ASN A 28 -1.79 22.25 14.05
C ASN A 28 -1.41 23.66 13.59
N LYS A 29 -0.65 23.80 12.49
CA LYS A 29 -0.31 25.08 11.87
C LYS A 29 -0.48 24.97 10.37
N LEU A 30 -1.02 26.04 9.78
CA LEU A 30 -1.03 26.22 8.34
C LEU A 30 0.41 26.39 7.86
N THR A 31 0.87 25.48 7.01
CA THR A 31 2.20 25.58 6.39
C THR A 31 2.05 26.15 4.98
N THR A 32 2.81 27.18 4.65
CA THR A 32 2.77 27.81 3.33
C THR A 32 3.89 27.26 2.45
N PHE A 33 3.56 26.87 1.22
CA PHE A 33 4.47 26.45 0.18
C PHE A 33 4.26 27.31 -1.06
N ASN A 34 5.33 27.56 -1.80
CA ASN A 34 5.21 28.01 -3.20
C ASN A 34 4.99 26.77 -4.08
N VAL A 35 4.20 26.88 -5.15
CA VAL A 35 3.91 25.75 -6.05
C VAL A 35 5.18 25.08 -6.60
N GLU A 36 6.23 25.85 -6.96
CA GLU A 36 7.51 25.32 -7.44
C GLU A 36 8.18 24.45 -6.36
N THR A 37 8.08 24.86 -5.08
CA THR A 37 8.60 24.05 -3.97
C THR A 37 7.86 22.72 -3.85
N VAL A 38 6.55 22.71 -4.12
CA VAL A 38 5.75 21.48 -4.10
C VAL A 38 6.13 20.56 -5.26
N GLU A 39 6.33 21.11 -6.46
CA GLU A 39 6.77 20.35 -7.64
C GLU A 39 8.16 19.73 -7.45
N GLU A 40 9.11 20.47 -6.86
CA GLU A 40 10.49 19.99 -6.69
C GLU A 40 10.70 19.09 -5.48
N HIS A 41 10.01 19.35 -4.37
CA HIS A 41 10.32 18.75 -3.07
C HIS A 41 9.10 18.08 -2.39
N GLY A 42 7.91 18.20 -2.97
CA GLY A 42 6.67 17.82 -2.33
C GLY A 42 6.35 18.67 -1.09
N ILE A 43 5.42 18.17 -0.28
CA ILE A 43 4.95 18.82 0.96
C ILE A 43 5.36 18.07 2.23
N GLY A 44 6.04 16.93 2.10
CA GLY A 44 6.32 16.00 3.19
C GLY A 44 5.02 15.55 3.90
N ASN A 45 5.03 15.57 5.23
CA ASN A 45 3.89 15.12 6.06
C ASN A 45 2.89 16.24 6.42
N ASN A 46 2.95 17.40 5.75
CA ASN A 46 2.04 18.51 6.04
C ASN A 46 0.66 18.23 5.45
N ARG A 47 -0.39 18.32 6.26
CA ARG A 47 -1.77 18.06 5.80
C ARG A 47 -2.66 19.30 5.70
N TYR A 48 -2.29 20.41 6.34
CA TYR A 48 -3.01 21.68 6.23
C TYR A 48 -2.09 22.74 5.68
N ILE A 49 -2.28 23.04 4.41
CA ILE A 49 -1.30 23.79 3.62
C ILE A 49 -1.96 24.96 2.90
N LYS A 50 -1.13 25.97 2.60
CA LYS A 50 -1.44 27.04 1.65
C LYS A 50 -0.40 26.99 0.54
N ILE A 51 -0.83 26.82 -0.70
CA ILE A 51 0.03 26.88 -1.87
C ILE A 51 -0.12 28.26 -2.50
N THR A 52 0.98 28.94 -2.78
CA THR A 52 1.03 30.26 -3.39
C THR A 52 1.70 30.23 -4.75
N ASP A 53 1.49 31.30 -5.53
CA ASP A 53 2.10 31.53 -6.84
C ASP A 53 1.78 30.45 -7.88
N GLY A 54 0.68 29.72 -7.71
CA GLY A 54 0.20 28.75 -8.70
C GLY A 54 -0.60 29.40 -9.81
N THR A 55 -0.70 28.73 -10.94
CA THR A 55 -1.56 29.08 -12.07
C THR A 55 -2.58 27.96 -12.27
N TRP A 56 -3.81 28.30 -12.64
CA TRP A 56 -4.82 27.30 -13.01
C TRP A 56 -4.37 26.59 -14.29
N GLY A 57 -4.17 25.28 -14.19
CA GLY A 57 -3.88 24.42 -15.33
C GLY A 57 -5.08 24.34 -16.29
N SER A 58 -4.79 24.03 -17.56
CA SER A 58 -5.82 23.89 -18.60
C SER A 58 -6.73 22.67 -18.42
N GLY A 59 -6.34 21.74 -17.55
CA GLY A 59 -7.06 20.52 -17.23
C GLY A 59 -8.08 20.70 -16.12
N ILE A 60 -9.36 20.52 -16.45
CA ILE A 60 -10.44 20.64 -15.47
C ILE A 60 -11.37 19.44 -15.57
N VAL A 61 -11.55 18.79 -14.43
CA VAL A 61 -12.52 17.72 -14.23
C VAL A 61 -13.60 18.21 -13.30
N TYR A 62 -14.85 17.81 -13.52
CA TYR A 62 -15.93 18.18 -12.63
C TYR A 62 -16.95 17.05 -12.54
N GLN A 63 -17.49 16.84 -11.35
CA GLN A 63 -18.62 15.95 -11.15
C GLN A 63 -19.90 16.74 -11.31
N TYR A 64 -20.82 16.24 -12.14
CA TYR A 64 -22.13 16.85 -12.31
C TYR A 64 -23.25 15.81 -12.34
N ASP A 65 -24.41 16.22 -11.84
CA ASP A 65 -25.66 15.48 -11.94
C ASP A 65 -26.25 15.67 -13.35
N GLN A 66 -26.43 14.56 -14.09
CA GLN A 66 -26.93 14.59 -15.46
C GLN A 66 -28.39 15.08 -15.57
N ASP A 67 -29.21 14.84 -14.55
CA ASP A 67 -30.63 15.21 -14.57
C ASP A 67 -30.82 16.70 -14.27
N THR A 68 -30.02 17.26 -13.36
CA THR A 68 -30.15 18.66 -12.92
C THR A 68 -29.13 19.61 -13.55
N GLY A 69 -28.06 19.07 -14.13
CA GLY A 69 -26.89 19.83 -14.60
C GLY A 69 -26.12 20.51 -13.47
N ALA A 70 -26.38 20.17 -12.21
CA ALA A 70 -25.68 20.72 -11.06
C ALA A 70 -24.26 20.18 -11.01
N VAL A 71 -23.28 21.06 -10.81
CA VAL A 71 -21.86 20.73 -10.63
C VAL A 71 -21.56 20.80 -9.14
N ASP A 72 -21.20 19.67 -8.56
CA ASP A 72 -20.94 19.57 -7.12
C ASP A 72 -19.57 20.17 -6.79
N TYR A 73 -18.55 19.73 -7.50
CA TYR A 73 -17.17 20.20 -7.35
C TYR A 73 -16.41 20.18 -8.67
N VAL A 74 -15.30 20.92 -8.67
CA VAL A 74 -14.34 21.02 -9.77
C VAL A 74 -12.98 20.59 -9.24
N ILE A 75 -12.27 19.77 -10.01
CA ILE A 75 -10.87 19.40 -9.81
C ILE A 75 -10.05 20.06 -10.91
N PHE A 76 -9.01 20.80 -10.54
CA PHE A 76 -8.10 21.45 -11.47
C PHE A 76 -6.65 21.27 -11.03
N ALA A 77 -5.72 21.31 -12.00
CA ALA A 77 -4.29 21.34 -11.73
C ALA A 77 -3.85 22.73 -11.27
N LEU A 78 -3.00 22.78 -10.25
CA LEU A 78 -2.34 24.01 -9.80
C LEU A 78 -0.85 23.88 -10.11
N GLU A 79 -0.38 24.66 -11.07
CA GLU A 79 0.94 24.47 -11.69
C GLU A 79 1.82 25.70 -11.46
N SER A 80 3.14 25.52 -11.45
CA SER A 80 4.07 26.65 -11.60
C SER A 80 3.94 27.29 -12.98
N PRO A 81 4.32 28.56 -13.15
CA PRO A 81 4.36 29.20 -14.47
C PRO A 81 5.21 28.43 -15.49
N GLU A 82 6.34 27.85 -15.08
CA GLU A 82 7.17 27.01 -15.95
C GLU A 82 6.46 25.73 -16.39
N THR A 83 5.82 25.02 -15.45
CA THR A 83 5.08 23.78 -15.72
C THR A 83 3.88 24.04 -16.61
N TYR A 84 3.10 25.08 -16.32
CA TYR A 84 1.99 25.53 -17.16
C TYR A 84 2.44 25.84 -18.59
N GLN A 85 3.54 26.59 -18.75
CA GLN A 85 4.07 26.90 -20.08
C GLN A 85 4.56 25.63 -20.80
N ALA A 86 5.19 24.69 -20.10
CA ALA A 86 5.62 23.43 -20.68
C ALA A 86 4.43 22.62 -21.23
N ILE A 87 3.36 22.47 -20.45
CA ILE A 87 2.13 21.78 -20.85
C ILE A 87 1.47 22.49 -22.04
N ALA A 88 1.35 23.81 -21.99
CA ALA A 88 0.77 24.61 -23.07
C ALA A 88 1.56 24.50 -24.41
N GLU A 89 2.86 24.25 -24.33
CA GLU A 89 3.73 24.00 -25.50
C GLU A 89 3.75 22.53 -25.95
N GLY A 90 3.01 21.65 -25.29
CA GLY A 90 3.01 20.21 -25.55
C GLY A 90 4.29 19.51 -25.12
N ARG A 91 5.08 20.13 -24.22
CA ARG A 91 6.23 19.48 -23.59
C ARG A 91 5.73 18.56 -22.47
N PRO A 92 6.34 17.38 -22.30
CA PRO A 92 5.97 16.51 -21.19
C PRO A 92 6.30 17.20 -19.86
N ALA A 93 5.29 17.37 -19.02
CA ALA A 93 5.42 17.84 -17.65
C ALA A 93 4.46 17.04 -16.76
N GLU A 94 4.81 16.91 -15.48
CA GLU A 94 3.98 16.21 -14.50
C GLU A 94 3.18 17.21 -13.66
N VAL A 95 1.94 16.85 -13.35
CA VAL A 95 1.08 17.60 -12.44
C VAL A 95 1.33 17.08 -11.03
N HIS A 96 1.85 17.94 -10.16
CA HIS A 96 2.13 17.61 -8.76
C HIS A 96 1.07 18.10 -7.78
N VAL A 97 0.16 18.99 -8.19
CA VAL A 97 -0.90 19.52 -7.32
C VAL A 97 -2.24 19.49 -8.04
N LEU A 98 -3.20 18.79 -7.44
CA LEU A 98 -4.58 18.76 -7.88
C LEU A 98 -5.45 19.37 -6.79
N VAL A 99 -6.33 20.29 -7.16
CA VAL A 99 -7.17 21.04 -6.22
C VAL A 99 -8.63 20.70 -6.48
N LYS A 100 -9.30 20.19 -5.46
CA LYS A 100 -10.76 19.99 -5.42
C LYS A 100 -11.42 21.19 -4.77
N LYS A 101 -12.33 21.85 -5.49
CA LYS A 101 -13.10 23.02 -5.03
C LYS A 101 -14.60 22.77 -5.17
N ASP A 102 -15.34 22.92 -4.08
CA ASP A 102 -16.81 22.86 -4.08
C ASP A 102 -17.37 23.99 -4.95
N ALA A 103 -18.20 23.65 -5.93
CA ALA A 103 -18.67 24.60 -6.94
C ALA A 103 -20.14 24.99 -6.75
N HIS A 104 -20.99 24.02 -6.41
CA HIS A 104 -22.44 24.20 -6.24
C HIS A 104 -23.08 25.10 -7.32
N THR A 105 -22.65 24.93 -8.58
CA THR A 105 -23.07 25.74 -9.73
C THR A 105 -23.83 24.86 -10.72
N ASN A 106 -24.25 25.43 -11.85
CA ASN A 106 -24.78 24.65 -12.98
C ASN A 106 -23.74 24.61 -14.09
N VAL A 107 -23.69 23.52 -14.87
CA VAL A 107 -22.74 23.36 -15.98
C VAL A 107 -22.80 24.54 -16.97
N SER A 108 -23.98 25.13 -17.18
CA SER A 108 -24.17 26.30 -18.05
C SER A 108 -23.51 27.59 -17.53
N ARG A 109 -23.13 27.64 -16.24
CA ARG A 109 -22.47 28.76 -15.57
C ARG A 109 -21.06 28.40 -15.10
N LEU A 110 -20.54 27.23 -15.47
CA LEU A 110 -19.26 26.73 -14.98
C LEU A 110 -18.11 27.69 -15.35
N GLU A 111 -18.05 28.12 -16.60
CA GLU A 111 -17.01 29.06 -17.07
C GLU A 111 -17.04 30.39 -16.29
N GLN A 112 -18.22 30.97 -16.09
CA GLN A 112 -18.37 32.18 -15.27
C GLN A 112 -17.94 31.93 -13.82
N TRP A 113 -18.33 30.79 -13.25
CA TRP A 113 -17.95 30.41 -11.89
C TRP A 113 -16.42 30.27 -11.76
N MET A 114 -15.74 29.70 -12.76
CA MET A 114 -14.29 29.57 -12.76
C MET A 114 -13.61 30.95 -12.73
N ILE A 115 -14.06 31.88 -13.59
CA ILE A 115 -13.56 33.27 -13.60
C ILE A 115 -13.80 33.94 -12.24
N GLU A 116 -15.00 33.80 -11.68
CA GLU A 116 -15.34 34.34 -10.35
C GLU A 116 -14.48 33.73 -9.21
N ASN A 117 -13.81 32.60 -9.46
CA ASN A 117 -12.95 31.89 -8.52
C ASN A 117 -11.45 31.95 -8.87
N GLY A 118 -11.07 32.89 -9.73
CA GLY A 118 -9.66 33.23 -10.00
C GLY A 118 -9.01 32.44 -11.13
N ALA A 119 -9.78 31.78 -12.00
CA ALA A 119 -9.22 31.04 -13.14
C ALA A 119 -8.50 31.94 -14.16
N ASP A 120 -8.81 33.23 -14.20
CA ASP A 120 -8.17 34.23 -15.06
C ASP A 120 -7.07 35.03 -14.35
N GLU A 121 -6.79 34.72 -13.08
CA GLU A 121 -5.72 35.37 -12.32
C GLU A 121 -4.36 34.77 -12.69
N GLU A 122 -3.35 35.63 -12.84
CA GLU A 122 -1.96 35.21 -13.11
C GLU A 122 -1.38 34.38 -11.96
N LYS A 123 -1.83 34.66 -10.73
CA LYS A 123 -1.37 34.00 -9.51
C LYS A 123 -2.55 33.66 -8.63
N VAL A 124 -2.68 32.38 -8.33
CA VAL A 124 -3.71 31.81 -7.48
C VAL A 124 -3.08 31.29 -6.20
N GLU A 125 -3.75 31.57 -5.08
CA GLU A 125 -3.43 31.01 -3.78
C GLU A 125 -4.53 30.04 -3.38
N VAL A 126 -4.15 28.80 -3.04
CA VAL A 126 -5.10 27.79 -2.61
C VAL A 126 -4.74 27.35 -1.20
N GLN A 127 -5.73 27.31 -0.32
CA GLN A 127 -5.56 26.83 1.05
C GLN A 127 -6.56 25.71 1.32
N GLY A 128 -6.09 24.60 1.88
CA GLY A 128 -6.94 23.44 2.11
C GLY A 128 -6.29 22.37 2.96
N VAL A 129 -7.00 21.24 3.04
CA VAL A 129 -6.49 20.01 3.65
C VAL A 129 -6.13 19.03 2.54
N THR A 130 -4.96 18.41 2.64
CA THR A 130 -4.53 17.40 1.69
C THR A 130 -5.33 16.12 1.91
N LEU A 131 -5.85 15.56 0.83
CA LEU A 131 -6.45 14.24 0.79
C LEU A 131 -5.34 13.20 0.61
N VAL A 132 -5.36 12.16 1.42
CA VAL A 132 -4.30 11.17 1.49
C VAL A 132 -4.90 9.85 1.91
N GLY A 133 -4.39 8.76 1.34
CA GLY A 133 -4.96 7.44 1.54
C GLY A 133 -6.10 7.15 0.58
N PHE A 134 -7.24 6.68 1.10
CA PHE A 134 -8.31 6.05 0.33
C PHE A 134 -9.23 7.06 -0.37
N ASP A 135 -9.15 8.33 0.02
CA ASP A 135 -9.76 9.47 -0.68
C ASP A 135 -8.77 10.11 -1.67
N SER A 136 -7.73 9.38 -2.07
CA SER A 136 -6.95 9.72 -3.26
C SER A 136 -7.88 9.83 -4.47
N ILE A 137 -7.44 10.57 -5.47
CA ILE A 137 -8.16 10.70 -6.73
C ILE A 137 -8.59 9.33 -7.21
N ASP A 138 -9.89 9.15 -7.43
CA ASP A 138 -10.40 7.90 -7.94
C ASP A 138 -9.82 7.64 -9.35
N ASP A 139 -9.64 6.37 -9.72
CA ASP A 139 -9.04 6.00 -11.00
C ASP A 139 -9.78 6.65 -12.18
N SER A 140 -11.09 6.92 -12.07
CA SER A 140 -11.84 7.55 -13.16
C SER A 140 -11.48 9.02 -13.33
N SER A 141 -11.32 9.77 -12.21
CA SER A 141 -10.80 11.14 -12.23
C SER A 141 -9.35 11.17 -12.72
N ARG A 142 -8.50 10.22 -12.29
CA ARG A 142 -7.11 10.11 -12.74
C ARG A 142 -7.03 9.92 -14.25
N ASN A 143 -7.73 8.91 -14.76
CA ASN A 143 -7.77 8.59 -16.17
C ASN A 143 -8.33 9.75 -17.01
N LEU A 144 -9.30 10.49 -16.49
CA LEU A 144 -9.89 11.61 -17.20
C LEU A 144 -8.92 12.80 -17.29
N ILE A 145 -8.16 13.09 -16.23
CA ILE A 145 -7.07 14.08 -16.28
C ILE A 145 -5.97 13.62 -17.23
N GLU A 146 -5.56 12.35 -17.15
CA GLU A 146 -4.50 11.82 -18.01
C GLU A 146 -4.90 11.78 -19.50
N SER A 147 -6.21 11.67 -19.79
CA SER A 147 -6.73 11.77 -21.16
C SER A 147 -6.63 13.17 -21.77
N MET A 148 -6.33 14.19 -20.96
CA MET A 148 -6.14 15.58 -21.40
C MET A 148 -4.65 15.93 -21.63
N ASP A 149 -3.83 14.94 -21.98
CA ASP A 149 -2.38 15.07 -22.22
C ASP A 149 -1.56 15.58 -21.02
N MET A 150 -2.08 15.42 -19.80
CA MET A 150 -1.36 15.73 -18.56
C MET A 150 -0.91 14.44 -17.89
N LYS A 151 0.36 14.33 -17.52
CA LYS A 151 0.81 13.19 -16.71
C LYS A 151 0.66 13.55 -15.23
N ILE A 152 -0.07 12.77 -14.44
CA ILE A 152 -0.14 12.99 -12.98
C ILE A 152 1.10 12.38 -12.34
N SER A 153 1.79 13.13 -11.48
CA SER A 153 2.94 12.61 -10.74
C SER A 153 2.51 11.56 -9.71
N ASP A 154 3.36 10.58 -9.42
CA ASP A 154 3.07 9.56 -8.41
C ASP A 154 2.99 10.15 -6.98
N ASP A 155 3.67 11.29 -6.77
CA ASP A 155 3.66 12.06 -5.52
C ASP A 155 2.63 13.21 -5.52
N VAL A 156 1.56 13.10 -6.30
CA VAL A 156 0.57 14.17 -6.45
C VAL A 156 -0.07 14.55 -5.11
N VAL A 157 -0.07 15.86 -4.84
CA VAL A 157 -0.77 16.46 -3.71
C VAL A 157 -2.19 16.75 -4.13
N PHE A 158 -3.15 15.99 -3.60
CA PHE A 158 -4.57 16.28 -3.78
C PHE A 158 -5.08 17.15 -2.63
N LEU A 159 -5.56 18.36 -2.93
CA LEU A 159 -5.90 19.40 -1.94
C LEU A 159 -7.40 19.73 -2.02
N GLU A 160 -8.12 19.64 -0.90
CA GLU A 160 -9.51 20.11 -0.83
C GLU A 160 -9.56 21.55 -0.33
N GLU A 161 -9.87 22.49 -1.22
CA GLU A 161 -9.83 23.92 -0.96
C GLU A 161 -10.88 24.35 0.07
N GLY A 162 -10.50 25.26 0.96
CA GLY A 162 -11.40 25.86 1.96
C GLY A 162 -11.71 24.95 3.15
N LYS A 163 -11.38 23.66 3.09
CA LYS A 163 -11.46 22.76 4.24
C LYS A 163 -10.44 23.15 5.29
N LYS A 164 -10.84 22.95 6.55
CA LYS A 164 -9.97 23.08 7.72
C LYS A 164 -9.91 21.74 8.43
N PRO A 165 -8.79 21.41 9.08
CA PRO A 165 -8.70 20.23 9.91
C PRO A 165 -9.87 20.21 10.90
N GLU A 166 -10.55 19.06 10.98
CA GLU A 166 -11.56 18.87 12.00
C GLU A 166 -10.92 19.00 13.40
N SER A 167 -11.73 19.40 14.39
CA SER A 167 -11.23 19.49 15.74
C SER A 167 -10.86 18.09 16.25
N MET A 168 -9.69 17.99 16.88
CA MET A 168 -9.18 16.73 17.44
C MET A 168 -10.24 16.00 18.30
N THR A 169 -11.06 16.76 19.04
CA THR A 169 -12.13 16.21 19.88
C THR A 169 -13.19 15.44 19.10
N LYS A 170 -13.58 15.90 17.89
CA LYS A 170 -14.55 15.18 17.05
C LYS A 170 -13.97 13.85 16.55
N ASN A 171 -12.76 13.90 16.01
CA ASN A 171 -12.08 12.70 15.50
C ASN A 171 -11.86 11.68 16.62
N LEU A 172 -11.48 12.13 17.82
CA LEU A 172 -11.34 11.28 19.00
C LEU A 172 -12.67 10.64 19.43
N LEU A 173 -13.78 11.38 19.35
CA LEU A 173 -15.11 10.91 19.71
C LEU A 173 -15.63 9.83 18.74
N ILE A 174 -15.23 9.87 17.47
CA ILE A 174 -15.54 8.83 16.48
C ILE A 174 -14.59 7.63 16.65
N PHE A 175 -13.30 7.89 16.81
CA PHE A 175 -12.27 6.87 16.86
C PHE A 175 -12.37 5.97 18.09
N ILE A 176 -12.43 6.54 19.30
CA ILE A 176 -12.35 5.78 20.56
C ILE A 176 -13.47 4.72 20.68
N PRO A 177 -14.76 5.05 20.50
CA PRO A 177 -15.83 4.05 20.62
C PRO A 177 -15.69 2.94 19.58
N SER A 178 -15.28 3.30 18.36
CA SER A 178 -15.10 2.37 17.24
C SER A 178 -13.94 1.40 17.52
N ALA A 179 -12.81 1.92 18.00
CA ALA A 179 -11.64 1.12 18.38
C ALA A 179 -11.95 0.20 19.58
N LEU A 180 -12.63 0.71 20.61
CA LEU A 180 -13.05 -0.08 21.76
C LEU A 180 -14.03 -1.21 21.37
N PHE A 181 -14.96 -0.94 20.46
CA PHE A 181 -15.87 -1.96 19.96
C PHE A 181 -15.13 -3.07 19.19
N LEU A 182 -14.20 -2.71 18.31
CA LEU A 182 -13.38 -3.69 17.59
C LEU A 182 -12.52 -4.52 18.54
N LEU A 183 -11.85 -3.89 19.51
CA LEU A 183 -11.09 -4.60 20.54
C LEU A 183 -11.97 -5.58 21.34
N PHE A 184 -13.21 -5.18 21.66
CA PHE A 184 -14.16 -6.06 22.33
C PHE A 184 -14.56 -7.27 21.47
N VAL A 185 -14.83 -7.06 20.17
CA VAL A 185 -15.14 -8.14 19.23
C VAL A 185 -13.97 -9.11 19.14
N ILE A 186 -12.74 -8.60 18.94
CA ILE A 186 -11.52 -9.40 18.87
C ILE A 186 -11.32 -10.19 20.17
N TYR A 187 -11.44 -9.52 21.32
CA TYR A 187 -11.34 -10.16 22.62
C TYR A 187 -12.41 -11.25 22.82
N SER A 188 -13.65 -11.02 22.37
CA SER A 188 -14.72 -12.01 22.47
C SER A 188 -14.48 -13.25 21.60
N PHE A 189 -13.80 -13.07 20.46
CA PHE A 189 -13.45 -14.14 19.54
C PHE A 189 -12.40 -15.08 20.17
N PHE A 190 -11.33 -14.52 20.75
CA PHE A 190 -10.27 -15.29 21.40
C PHE A 190 -10.67 -15.89 22.75
N ARG A 191 -11.62 -15.28 23.48
CA ARG A 191 -12.09 -15.83 24.76
C ARG A 191 -12.91 -17.12 24.63
N LYS A 192 -13.36 -17.47 23.42
CA LYS A 192 -14.22 -18.64 23.21
C LYS A 192 -13.47 -19.99 23.24
N GLU A 193 -12.14 -19.99 23.30
CA GLU A 193 -11.34 -21.22 23.30
C GLU A 193 -11.11 -21.84 24.70
N ASP A 194 -11.40 -21.11 25.79
CA ASP A 194 -11.21 -21.62 27.16
C ASP A 194 -12.41 -22.41 27.71
N GLU A 195 -13.55 -22.45 27.02
CA GLU A 195 -14.65 -23.36 27.34
C GLU A 195 -14.46 -24.66 26.55
N THR A 196 -13.44 -25.43 26.93
CA THR A 196 -13.27 -26.80 26.47
C THR A 196 -14.46 -27.62 26.95
N GLU A 197 -15.45 -27.81 26.06
CA GLU A 197 -16.38 -28.91 26.17
C GLU A 197 -15.57 -30.21 26.29
N GLU A 198 -15.94 -31.01 27.29
CA GLU A 198 -15.57 -32.42 27.43
C GLU A 198 -16.18 -33.19 26.24
N ILE A 199 -15.59 -33.05 25.06
CA ILE A 199 -16.03 -33.74 23.85
C ILE A 199 -15.52 -35.18 23.95
N THR A 200 -16.49 -36.06 24.10
CA THR A 200 -16.32 -37.50 24.00
C THR A 200 -15.85 -37.83 22.60
N GLU A 201 -14.61 -38.31 22.54
CA GLU A 201 -13.89 -38.85 21.40
C GLU A 201 -14.80 -39.74 20.53
N THR A 202 -15.26 -39.20 19.41
CA THR A 202 -15.64 -40.00 18.26
C THR A 202 -14.65 -39.66 17.16
N ALA A 203 -13.65 -40.54 17.05
CA ALA A 203 -12.59 -40.48 16.07
C ALA A 203 -13.19 -40.50 14.66
N ASP A 204 -13.22 -39.32 14.02
CA ASP A 204 -13.20 -39.22 12.58
C ASP A 204 -11.75 -38.95 12.18
N VAL A 205 -11.24 -39.80 11.29
CA VAL A 205 -9.81 -39.97 11.01
C VAL A 205 -9.36 -38.77 10.17
N ALA A 206 -8.81 -37.76 10.84
CA ALA A 206 -7.97 -36.76 10.19
C ALA A 206 -6.77 -37.48 9.59
N GLU A 207 -6.56 -37.28 8.30
CA GLU A 207 -5.41 -37.74 7.56
C GLU A 207 -4.18 -37.05 8.19
N VAL A 208 -3.45 -37.79 9.02
CA VAL A 208 -2.22 -37.32 9.66
C VAL A 208 -1.19 -37.19 8.55
N GLU A 209 -1.01 -35.96 8.06
CA GLU A 209 0.13 -35.60 7.20
C GLU A 209 1.40 -36.17 7.83
N ALA A 210 2.23 -36.80 7.00
CA ALA A 210 3.43 -37.44 7.51
C ALA A 210 4.33 -36.35 8.14
N PRO A 211 4.95 -36.60 9.31
CA PRO A 211 5.74 -35.60 10.04
C PRO A 211 6.93 -35.00 9.27
N GLY A 212 7.21 -35.47 8.05
CA GLY A 212 8.18 -34.89 7.13
C GLY A 212 7.65 -33.70 6.31
N GLU A 213 6.36 -33.66 5.97
CA GLU A 213 5.78 -32.60 5.12
C GLU A 213 5.63 -31.28 5.88
N THR A 214 5.15 -31.33 7.12
CA THR A 214 5.02 -30.14 7.98
C THR A 214 6.36 -29.42 8.16
N ARG A 215 7.46 -30.17 8.34
CA ARG A 215 8.80 -29.59 8.46
C ARG A 215 9.31 -28.95 7.18
N ALA A 216 9.00 -29.55 6.02
CA ALA A 216 9.40 -28.97 4.74
C ALA A 216 8.73 -27.60 4.53
N ASN A 217 7.45 -27.50 4.88
CA ASN A 217 6.68 -26.26 4.77
C ASN A 217 7.24 -25.14 5.66
N ASP A 218 7.58 -25.46 6.92
CA ASP A 218 8.20 -24.49 7.83
C ASP A 218 9.54 -23.97 7.29
N CYS A 219 10.35 -24.86 6.71
CA CYS A 219 11.63 -24.50 6.12
C CYS A 219 11.47 -23.57 4.90
N ILE A 220 10.49 -23.86 4.03
CA ILE A 220 10.19 -23.02 2.86
C ILE A 220 9.79 -21.61 3.32
N LYS A 221 8.88 -21.49 4.30
CA LYS A 221 8.46 -20.19 4.88
C LYS A 221 9.64 -19.39 5.40
N GLN A 222 10.47 -20.00 6.23
CA GLN A 222 11.58 -19.31 6.89
C GLN A 222 12.65 -18.86 5.88
N VAL A 223 12.92 -19.65 4.84
CA VAL A 223 13.86 -19.26 3.77
C VAL A 223 13.32 -18.09 2.96
N MET A 224 12.05 -18.09 2.55
CA MET A 224 11.46 -16.96 1.83
C MET A 224 11.51 -15.67 2.66
N ILE A 225 11.20 -15.74 3.97
CA ILE A 225 11.27 -14.57 4.86
C ILE A 225 12.71 -14.06 5.00
N LEU A 226 13.68 -14.95 5.22
CA LEU A 226 15.08 -14.54 5.34
C LEU A 226 15.64 -13.97 4.05
N MET A 227 15.11 -14.41 2.90
CA MET A 227 15.47 -13.88 1.60
C MET A 227 14.90 -12.46 1.42
N MET A 228 13.61 -12.26 1.71
CA MET A 228 13.01 -10.93 1.74
C MET A 228 13.77 -9.96 2.68
N LEU A 229 14.11 -10.40 3.89
CA LEU A 229 14.80 -9.55 4.89
C LEU A 229 16.30 -9.29 4.61
N ALA A 230 16.82 -9.70 3.46
CA ALA A 230 18.26 -9.65 3.18
C ALA A 230 18.80 -8.21 3.06
N ASP A 231 17.98 -7.29 2.58
CA ASP A 231 18.32 -5.87 2.46
C ASP A 231 17.99 -5.05 3.74
N GLY A 232 17.23 -5.64 4.67
CA GLY A 232 16.95 -5.13 6.00
C GLY A 232 15.59 -4.47 6.15
N GLU A 233 14.78 -4.38 5.10
CA GLU A 233 13.40 -3.91 5.16
C GLU A 233 12.46 -5.00 4.60
N ALA A 234 11.17 -4.88 4.88
CA ALA A 234 10.15 -5.75 4.32
C ALA A 234 9.03 -4.85 3.84
N ASP A 235 8.76 -4.84 2.54
CA ASP A 235 7.70 -4.04 1.96
C ASP A 235 6.39 -4.84 1.77
N LEU A 236 5.31 -4.16 1.42
CA LEU A 236 3.99 -4.78 1.24
C LEU A 236 3.89 -5.63 -0.05
N GLU A 237 4.71 -5.32 -1.06
CA GLU A 237 4.74 -6.02 -2.34
C GLU A 237 5.44 -7.37 -2.18
N GLU A 238 6.53 -7.42 -1.42
CA GLU A 238 7.26 -8.63 -1.04
C GLU A 238 6.44 -9.58 -0.18
N VAL A 239 5.67 -9.04 0.78
CA VAL A 239 4.71 -9.83 1.57
C VAL A 239 3.71 -10.54 0.65
N SER A 240 3.18 -9.81 -0.33
CA SER A 240 2.24 -10.38 -1.31
C SER A 240 2.93 -11.42 -2.21
N ALA A 241 4.20 -11.20 -2.58
CA ALA A 241 4.99 -12.15 -3.34
C ALA A 241 5.20 -13.47 -2.59
N ILE A 242 5.58 -13.42 -1.29
CA ILE A 242 5.72 -14.61 -0.43
C ILE A 242 4.45 -15.43 -0.42
N GLN A 243 3.29 -14.80 -0.21
CA GLN A 243 2.02 -15.52 -0.12
C GLN A 243 1.67 -16.24 -1.43
N ASN A 244 1.88 -15.57 -2.57
CA ASN A 244 1.61 -16.13 -3.89
C ASN A 244 2.56 -17.28 -4.22
N ILE A 245 3.86 -17.11 -3.99
CA ILE A 245 4.88 -18.14 -4.25
C ILE A 245 4.66 -19.35 -3.36
N TYR A 246 4.41 -19.15 -2.06
CA TYR A 246 4.14 -20.24 -1.14
C TYR A 246 2.93 -21.08 -1.58
N LYS A 247 1.83 -20.41 -1.95
CA LYS A 247 0.63 -21.07 -2.44
C LYS A 247 0.87 -21.82 -3.74
N GLN A 248 1.65 -21.25 -4.65
CA GLN A 248 1.99 -21.91 -5.90
C GLN A 248 2.80 -23.20 -5.69
N LEU A 249 3.75 -23.18 -4.75
CA LEU A 249 4.66 -24.31 -4.52
C LEU A 249 4.07 -25.40 -3.62
N THR A 250 3.20 -25.03 -2.68
CA THR A 250 2.70 -25.96 -1.64
C THR A 250 1.20 -26.22 -1.72
N GLU A 251 0.47 -25.51 -2.59
CA GLU A 251 -1.00 -25.50 -2.68
C GLU A 251 -1.73 -25.03 -1.41
N MET A 252 -0.99 -24.52 -0.41
CA MET A 252 -1.54 -24.02 0.85
C MET A 252 -1.53 -22.50 0.92
N ASP A 253 -2.54 -21.94 1.58
CA ASP A 253 -2.57 -20.51 1.87
C ASP A 253 -1.62 -20.16 3.01
N TYR A 254 -0.97 -18.99 2.88
CA TYR A 254 -0.15 -18.40 3.94
C TYR A 254 -0.78 -17.09 4.37
N GLU A 255 -1.60 -17.12 5.42
CA GLU A 255 -2.34 -15.93 5.85
C GLU A 255 -1.40 -14.79 6.28
N THR A 256 -1.76 -13.55 5.94
CA THR A 256 -0.95 -12.36 6.24
C THR A 256 -0.65 -12.22 7.73
N ALA A 257 -1.62 -12.56 8.58
CA ALA A 257 -1.44 -12.53 10.03
C ALA A 257 -0.36 -13.52 10.50
N GLN A 258 -0.35 -14.74 9.94
CA GLN A 258 0.65 -15.76 10.26
C GLN A 258 2.03 -15.37 9.73
N LEU A 259 2.12 -14.90 8.49
CA LEU A 259 3.38 -14.43 7.90
C LEU A 259 4.01 -13.31 8.75
N ASN A 260 3.21 -12.34 9.20
CA ASN A 260 3.69 -11.28 10.09
C ASN A 260 4.18 -11.79 11.45
N LEU A 261 3.57 -12.85 12.00
CA LEU A 261 4.05 -13.49 13.21
C LEU A 261 5.39 -14.19 12.98
N ASP A 262 5.52 -14.91 11.86
CA ASP A 262 6.73 -15.65 11.52
C ASP A 262 7.91 -14.69 11.22
N ILE A 263 7.66 -13.57 10.53
CA ILE A 263 8.64 -12.48 10.33
C ILE A 263 9.15 -11.97 11.66
N LYS A 264 8.23 -11.62 12.57
CA LYS A 264 8.57 -11.09 13.88
C LYS A 264 9.36 -12.12 14.70
N GLN A 265 8.97 -13.39 14.67
CA GLN A 265 9.66 -14.46 15.36
C GLN A 265 11.11 -14.61 14.86
N ILE A 266 11.32 -14.65 13.54
CA ILE A 266 12.66 -14.75 12.93
C ILE A 266 13.55 -13.58 13.36
N GLN A 267 13.01 -12.36 13.36
CA GLN A 267 13.72 -11.16 13.79
C GLN A 267 14.04 -11.17 15.29
N GLU A 268 13.11 -11.59 16.14
CA GLU A 268 13.28 -11.63 17.61
C GLU A 268 14.26 -12.74 18.06
N GLU A 269 14.18 -13.92 17.45
CA GLU A 269 15.07 -15.05 17.76
C GLU A 269 16.46 -14.88 17.16
N GLY A 270 16.63 -13.94 16.22
CA GLY A 270 17.89 -13.73 15.52
C GLY A 270 18.29 -14.95 14.68
N ILE A 271 17.29 -15.64 14.11
CA ILE A 271 17.54 -16.79 13.23
C ILE A 271 18.34 -16.28 12.02
N THR A 272 19.48 -16.90 11.77
CA THR A 272 20.30 -16.59 10.59
C THR A 272 20.09 -17.66 9.52
N LEU A 273 20.27 -17.28 8.25
CA LEU A 273 20.23 -18.23 7.16
C LEU A 273 21.20 -19.41 7.36
N LYS A 274 22.39 -19.13 7.90
CA LYS A 274 23.40 -20.16 8.18
C LYS A 274 22.94 -21.17 9.23
N SER A 275 22.28 -20.73 10.29
CA SER A 275 21.75 -21.64 11.32
C SER A 275 20.60 -22.48 10.77
N LEU A 276 19.72 -21.85 9.99
CA LEU A 276 18.58 -22.51 9.38
C LEU A 276 19.02 -23.60 8.39
N LEU A 277 19.88 -23.26 7.42
CA LEU A 277 20.33 -24.20 6.38
C LEU A 277 21.04 -25.44 6.94
N LYS A 278 21.72 -25.31 8.08
CA LYS A 278 22.37 -26.45 8.75
C LYS A 278 21.33 -27.47 9.23
N GLU A 279 20.22 -27.02 9.79
CA GLU A 279 19.13 -27.88 10.25
C GLU A 279 18.34 -28.49 9.08
N MET A 280 18.12 -27.69 8.03
CA MET A 280 17.40 -28.10 6.82
C MET A 280 18.09 -29.25 6.08
N ASN A 281 19.42 -29.19 5.91
CA ASN A 281 20.14 -30.19 5.11
C ASN A 281 20.02 -31.62 5.68
N GLU A 282 19.84 -31.75 7.00
CA GLU A 282 19.67 -33.03 7.70
C GLU A 282 18.22 -33.54 7.72
N SER A 283 17.26 -32.63 7.55
CA SER A 283 15.82 -32.90 7.75
C SER A 283 15.00 -32.98 6.46
N LEU A 284 15.43 -32.33 5.39
CA LEU A 284 14.71 -32.30 4.12
C LEU A 284 15.07 -33.48 3.19
N SER A 285 14.07 -33.96 2.47
CA SER A 285 14.25 -34.82 1.29
C SER A 285 14.89 -34.03 0.14
N ASP A 286 15.39 -34.72 -0.88
CA ASP A 286 15.96 -34.06 -2.08
C ASP A 286 14.93 -33.17 -2.77
N ASP A 287 13.66 -33.58 -2.78
CA ASP A 287 12.55 -32.79 -3.31
C ASP A 287 12.28 -31.54 -2.46
N GLY A 288 12.24 -31.68 -1.13
CA GLY A 288 12.09 -30.54 -0.23
C GLY A 288 13.24 -29.53 -0.36
N LYS A 289 14.47 -30.01 -0.58
CA LYS A 289 15.64 -29.13 -0.85
C LYS A 289 15.46 -28.36 -2.15
N ARG A 290 15.01 -29.03 -3.21
CA ARG A 290 14.69 -28.39 -4.50
C ARG A 290 13.61 -27.33 -4.34
N VAL A 291 12.47 -27.66 -3.75
CA VAL A 291 11.34 -26.73 -3.57
C VAL A 291 11.74 -25.54 -2.71
N THR A 292 12.52 -25.75 -1.65
CA THR A 292 13.01 -24.64 -0.83
C THR A 292 13.93 -23.71 -1.62
N PHE A 293 14.85 -24.26 -2.42
CA PHE A 293 15.71 -23.43 -3.25
C PHE A 293 14.91 -22.67 -4.31
N GLU A 294 13.94 -23.31 -4.95
CA GLU A 294 13.03 -22.68 -5.92
C GLU A 294 12.24 -21.53 -5.28
N ALA A 295 11.73 -21.70 -4.06
CA ALA A 295 11.06 -20.64 -3.31
C ALA A 295 11.97 -19.43 -3.06
N ALA A 296 13.21 -19.67 -2.60
CA ALA A 296 14.19 -18.60 -2.39
C ALA A 296 14.49 -17.84 -3.70
N PHE A 297 14.69 -18.59 -4.78
CA PHE A 297 14.99 -18.05 -6.10
C PHE A 297 13.85 -17.17 -6.62
N LEU A 298 12.60 -17.63 -6.49
CA LEU A 298 11.42 -16.88 -6.95
C LEU A 298 11.23 -15.56 -6.20
N ILE A 299 11.54 -15.52 -4.91
CA ILE A 299 11.50 -14.29 -4.11
C ILE A 299 12.54 -13.29 -4.59
N ALA A 300 13.80 -13.73 -4.69
CA ALA A 300 14.90 -12.89 -5.14
C ALA A 300 14.81 -12.46 -6.63
N ALA A 301 13.90 -13.08 -7.41
CA ALA A 301 13.66 -12.73 -8.80
C ALA A 301 12.32 -12.03 -9.02
N ALA A 302 11.57 -11.72 -7.95
CA ALA A 302 10.22 -11.16 -8.04
C ALA A 302 10.19 -9.79 -8.75
N ASP A 303 11.24 -8.98 -8.59
CA ASP A 303 11.42 -7.66 -9.19
C ASP A 303 12.16 -7.70 -10.55
N SER A 304 12.45 -8.90 -11.07
CA SER A 304 13.24 -9.13 -12.29
C SER A 304 14.70 -8.66 -12.24
N LEU A 305 15.26 -8.34 -11.07
CA LEU A 305 16.63 -7.83 -10.91
C LEU A 305 17.34 -8.44 -9.68
N LEU A 306 18.00 -9.58 -9.86
CA LEU A 306 18.84 -10.18 -8.82
C LEU A 306 20.01 -9.29 -8.40
N HIS A 307 19.91 -8.71 -7.21
CA HIS A 307 20.95 -7.90 -6.61
C HIS A 307 22.16 -8.75 -6.17
N PRO A 308 23.36 -8.16 -6.04
CA PRO A 308 24.55 -8.90 -5.64
C PRO A 308 24.43 -9.62 -4.28
N GLY A 309 23.72 -9.02 -3.32
CA GLY A 309 23.48 -9.62 -1.99
C GLY A 309 22.58 -10.84 -2.05
N GLU A 310 21.51 -10.78 -2.85
CA GLU A 310 20.58 -11.90 -3.04
C GLU A 310 21.26 -13.06 -3.76
N ARG A 311 22.09 -12.75 -4.76
CA ARG A 311 22.89 -13.76 -5.46
C ARG A 311 23.86 -14.48 -4.51
N GLU A 312 24.52 -13.74 -3.61
CA GLU A 312 25.39 -14.34 -2.59
C GLU A 312 24.59 -15.23 -1.63
N MET A 313 23.38 -14.78 -1.27
CA MET A 313 22.46 -15.52 -0.43
C MET A 313 22.00 -16.82 -1.11
N LEU A 314 21.56 -16.77 -2.36
CA LEU A 314 21.14 -17.94 -3.11
C LEU A 314 22.29 -18.94 -3.32
N LYS A 315 23.52 -18.47 -3.61
CA LYS A 315 24.70 -19.35 -3.68
C LYS A 315 25.00 -20.04 -2.34
N SER A 316 24.72 -19.36 -1.23
CA SER A 316 24.84 -19.97 0.10
C SER A 316 23.79 -21.05 0.33
N ILE A 317 22.55 -20.84 -0.13
CA ILE A 317 21.46 -21.83 -0.06
C ILE A 317 21.77 -23.03 -0.97
N GLU A 318 22.15 -22.77 -2.23
CA GLU A 318 22.57 -23.78 -3.22
C GLU A 318 23.62 -24.71 -2.63
N SER A 319 24.71 -24.14 -2.10
CA SER A 319 25.82 -24.90 -1.54
C SER A 319 25.41 -25.68 -0.29
N ALA A 320 24.57 -25.14 0.58
CA ALA A 320 24.19 -25.80 1.82
C ALA A 320 23.20 -26.95 1.59
N LEU A 321 22.28 -26.78 0.64
CA LEU A 321 21.29 -27.80 0.27
C LEU A 321 21.81 -28.78 -0.79
N HIS A 322 23.04 -28.60 -1.28
CA HIS A 322 23.66 -29.44 -2.32
C HIS A 322 22.81 -29.51 -3.60
N ILE A 323 22.27 -28.38 -4.03
CA ILE A 323 21.45 -28.29 -5.24
C ILE A 323 22.36 -28.53 -6.47
N PRO A 324 22.01 -29.47 -7.37
CA PRO A 324 22.77 -29.67 -8.60
C PRO A 324 22.70 -28.47 -9.54
N ASP A 325 23.82 -28.11 -10.19
CA ASP A 325 23.92 -27.03 -11.18
C ASP A 325 22.84 -27.08 -12.28
N GLU A 326 22.41 -28.28 -12.67
CA GLU A 326 21.34 -28.48 -13.66
C GLU A 326 20.02 -27.84 -13.24
N ILE A 327 19.65 -27.97 -11.96
CA ILE A 327 18.41 -27.40 -11.41
C ILE A 327 18.50 -25.88 -11.38
N VAL A 328 19.66 -25.35 -10.97
CA VAL A 328 19.90 -23.91 -10.93
C VAL A 328 19.78 -23.31 -12.33
N ARG A 329 20.41 -23.95 -13.32
CA ARG A 329 20.32 -23.53 -14.72
C ARG A 329 18.88 -23.59 -15.25
N GLU A 330 18.15 -24.67 -14.95
CA GLU A 330 16.74 -24.83 -15.32
C GLU A 330 15.88 -23.67 -14.79
N LEU A 331 16.09 -23.24 -13.55
CA LEU A 331 15.39 -22.11 -12.94
C LEU A 331 15.78 -20.78 -13.59
N CYS A 332 17.07 -20.53 -13.80
CA CYS A 332 17.53 -19.32 -14.49
C CYS A 332 16.94 -19.20 -15.90
N GLU A 333 16.95 -20.28 -16.68
CA GLU A 333 16.37 -20.31 -18.04
C GLU A 333 14.85 -20.08 -18.02
N ARG A 334 14.15 -20.70 -17.05
CA ARG A 334 12.69 -20.55 -16.92
C ARG A 334 12.27 -19.12 -16.60
N HIS A 335 13.06 -18.41 -15.80
CA HIS A 335 12.73 -17.08 -15.30
C HIS A 335 13.50 -15.94 -16.00
N GLY A 336 14.25 -16.24 -17.06
CA GLY A 336 14.94 -15.22 -17.86
C GLY A 336 16.10 -14.54 -17.14
N VAL A 337 16.74 -15.21 -16.18
CA VAL A 337 17.92 -14.70 -15.46
C VAL A 337 19.17 -15.06 -16.25
N GLU A 338 19.74 -14.08 -16.98
CA GLU A 338 20.84 -14.32 -17.92
C GLU A 338 22.23 -14.47 -17.26
N ASP A 339 22.40 -14.00 -16.02
CA ASP A 339 23.70 -14.00 -15.31
C ASP A 339 23.57 -14.61 -13.90
N TRP A 340 23.91 -15.89 -13.72
CA TRP A 340 24.03 -16.56 -12.40
C TRP A 340 25.42 -16.41 -11.77
#